data_AF-A0A7C3H368-F1
#
_entry.id   AF-A0A7C3H368-F1
#
_cell.length_a   1.000
_cell.length_b   1.000
_cell.length_c   1.000
_cell.angle_alpha   90.00
_cell.angle_beta   90.00
_cell.angle_gamma   90.00
#
_symmetry.space_group_name_H-M   'P 1'
#
loop_
_entity.id
_entity.type
_entity.pdbx_description
1 polymer ?
#
loop_
_entity_poly.entity_id
_entity_poly.type
_entity_poly.pdbx_seq_one_letter_code
_entity_poly.pdbx_strand_id
1 'polypeptide(L)' 'MIVELGLELQVAVAKVSKYAVSESGDTVELIERPHGGLSLVLVDGQRSGRSAKAISNIVARKAVSLLAD' A
#
# COMPACT_ATOMS: atom_id res chain seq x y z
N MET A 1 23.79 30.34 2.05
CA MET A 1 22.88 29.41 2.74
C MET A 1 21.86 28.97 1.71
N ILE A 2 22.07 27.82 1.08
CA ILE A 2 21.12 27.27 0.11
C ILE A 2 20.19 26.39 0.95
N VAL A 3 18.99 26.87 1.21
CA VAL A 3 17.91 26.02 1.72
C VAL A 3 17.34 25.31 0.52
N GLU A 4 17.58 24.00 0.44
CA GLU A 4 16.89 23.13 -0.50
C GLU A 4 15.42 23.09 -0.08
N LEU A 5 14.55 23.77 -0.81
CA LEU A 5 13.10 23.54 -0.72
C LEU A 5 12.78 22.22 -1.42
N GLY A 6 13.24 21.12 -0.83
CA GLY A 6 12.83 19.78 -1.21
C GLY A 6 11.41 19.52 -0.68
N LEU A 7 10.56 18.90 -1.50
CA LEU A 7 9.25 18.43 -1.07
C LEU A 7 9.45 17.25 -0.12
N GLU A 8 9.12 17.42 1.16
CA GLU A 8 9.12 16.33 2.14
C GLU A 8 7.72 15.70 2.22
N LEU A 9 7.63 14.38 2.11
CA LEU A 9 6.38 13.62 2.22
C LEU A 9 6.50 12.62 3.37
N GLN A 10 5.73 12.83 4.44
CA GLN A 10 5.63 11.90 5.56
C GLN A 10 4.36 11.05 5.42
N VAL A 11 4.54 9.73 5.38
CA VAL A 11 3.44 8.77 5.25
C VAL A 11 3.44 7.84 6.46
N ALA A 12 2.28 7.69 7.09
CA ALA A 12 2.05 6.71 8.14
C ALA A 12 0.81 5.88 7.81
N VAL A 13 0.85 4.59 8.11
CA VAL A 13 -0.27 3.66 7.90
C VAL A 13 -0.59 3.00 9.23
N ALA A 14 -1.83 3.17 9.68
CA ALA A 14 -2.37 2.44 10.82
C ALA A 14 -3.55 1.59 10.34
N LYS A 15 -3.51 0.29 10.63
CA LYS A 15 -4.58 -0.65 10.27
C LYS A 15 -4.83 -1.67 11.36
N VAL A 16 -6.07 -2.14 11.44
CA VAL A 16 -6.53 -3.11 12.44
C VAL A 16 -7.28 -4.25 11.75
N SER A 17 -7.16 -5.47 12.29
CA SER A 17 -7.92 -6.62 11.82
C SER A 17 -9.34 -6.61 12.40
N LYS A 18 -10.30 -7.18 11.66
CA LYS A 18 -11.64 -7.44 12.18
C LYS A 18 -11.56 -8.34 13.42
N TYR A 19 -12.43 -8.11 14.40
CA TYR A 19 -12.52 -8.93 15.60
C TYR A 19 -12.63 -10.44 15.27
N ALA A 20 -11.90 -11.27 16.01
CA ALA A 20 -11.78 -12.72 15.82
C ALA A 20 -11.21 -13.17 14.46
N VAL A 21 -10.50 -12.28 13.75
CA VAL A 21 -9.82 -12.59 12.49
C VAL A 21 -8.32 -12.29 12.62
N SER A 22 -7.48 -13.29 12.35
CA SER A 22 -6.01 -13.17 12.51
C SER A 22 -5.35 -12.20 11.52
N GLU A 23 -5.97 -11.99 10.35
CA GLU A 23 -5.43 -11.14 9.27
C GLU A 23 -6.48 -10.15 8.76
N SER A 24 -6.09 -8.87 8.65
CA SER A 24 -6.90 -7.85 7.98
C SER A 24 -6.92 -8.13 6.47
N GLY A 25 -8.10 -7.95 5.86
CA GLY A 25 -8.28 -8.02 4.41
C GLY A 25 -7.59 -6.88 3.66
N ASP A 26 -7.18 -5.82 4.34
CA ASP A 26 -6.57 -4.65 3.72
C ASP A 26 -5.09 -4.89 3.40
N THR A 27 -4.59 -4.26 2.36
CA THR A 27 -3.16 -4.24 2.03
C THR A 27 -2.77 -2.84 1.60
N VAL A 28 -1.65 -2.34 2.13
CA VAL A 28 -1.04 -1.07 1.71
C VAL A 28 0.36 -1.38 1.22
N GLU A 29 0.67 -0.93 0.01
CA GLU A 29 1.99 -1.01 -0.60
C GLU A 29 2.45 0.40 -1.02
N LEU A 30 3.76 0.62 -1.04
CA LEU A 30 4.39 1.87 -1.44
C LEU A 30 5.46 1.58 -2.48
N ILE A 31 5.51 2.39 -3.54
CA ILE A 31 6.50 2.26 -4.60
C ILE A 31 6.93 3.63 -5.13
N GLU A 32 8.24 3.79 -5.33
CA GLU A 32 8.80 4.88 -6.12
C GLU A 32 8.71 4.56 -7.61
N ARG A 33 8.22 5.51 -8.41
CA ARG A 33 8.03 5.28 -9.85
C ARG A 33 9.33 5.53 -10.62
N PRO A 34 9.57 4.81 -11.74
CA PRO A 34 10.81 4.93 -12.53
C PRO A 34 11.13 6.36 -13.02
N HIS A 35 10.09 7.15 -13.32
CA HIS A 35 10.22 8.53 -13.79
C HIS A 35 10.02 9.58 -12.69
N GLY A 36 10.07 9.16 -11.43
CA GLY A 36 9.92 10.01 -10.26
C GLY A 36 8.51 10.09 -9.69
N GLY A 37 8.47 10.44 -8.41
CA GLY A 37 7.26 10.48 -7.59
C GLY A 37 6.98 9.16 -6.88
N LEU A 38 6.10 9.24 -5.88
CA LEU A 38 5.74 8.14 -5.00
C LEU A 38 4.29 7.72 -5.23
N SER A 39 4.03 6.42 -5.25
CA SER A 39 2.70 5.85 -5.30
C SER A 39 2.42 5.07 -4.01
N LEU A 40 1.24 5.30 -3.43
CA LEU A 40 0.70 4.50 -2.34
C LEU A 40 -0.52 3.74 -2.88
N VAL A 41 -0.55 2.43 -2.67
CA VAL A 41 -1.61 1.54 -3.15
C VAL A 41 -2.32 0.95 -1.94
N LEU A 42 -3.57 1.35 -1.69
CA LEU A 42 -4.45 0.74 -0.69
C LEU A 42 -5.45 -0.19 -1.39
N VAL A 43 -5.55 -1.42 -0.91
CA VAL A 43 -6.48 -2.43 -1.41
C VAL A 43 -7.28 -3.00 -0.24
N ASP A 44 -8.61 -2.95 -0.35
CA ASP A 44 -9.53 -3.67 0.54
C ASP A 44 -9.90 -5.02 -0.09
N GLY A 45 -9.51 -6.10 0.58
CA GLY A 45 -9.81 -7.46 0.14
C GLY A 45 -11.26 -7.83 0.45
N GLN A 46 -12.00 -8.29 -0.56
CA GLN A 46 -13.36 -8.83 -0.36
C GLN A 46 -13.37 -9.95 0.71
N ARG A 47 -14.36 -9.93 1.61
CA ARG A 47 -14.54 -10.82 2.78
C ARG A 47 -13.60 -10.51 3.95
N SER A 48 -13.26 -11.49 4.79
CA SER A 48 -12.39 -11.31 5.95
C SER A 48 -11.45 -12.50 6.13
N GLY A 49 -10.28 -12.26 6.73
CA GLY A 49 -9.29 -13.28 7.06
C GLY A 49 -8.38 -13.63 5.91
N ARG A 50 -7.80 -14.84 5.96
CA ARG A 50 -6.75 -15.27 5.03
C ARG A 50 -7.12 -15.13 3.56
N SER A 51 -8.37 -15.41 3.20
CA SER A 51 -8.84 -15.29 1.80
C SER A 51 -8.88 -13.83 1.33
N ALA A 52 -9.39 -12.92 2.16
CA ALA A 52 -9.38 -11.49 1.88
C ALA A 52 -7.94 -10.96 1.78
N LYS A 53 -7.06 -11.38 2.69
CA LYS A 53 -5.65 -11.01 2.67
C LYS A 53 -4.91 -11.52 1.43
N ALA A 54 -5.20 -12.73 0.98
CA ALA A 54 -4.62 -13.29 -0.24
C ALA A 54 -5.03 -12.48 -1.48
N ILE A 55 -6.32 -12.15 -1.61
CA ILE A 55 -6.83 -11.36 -2.73
C ILE A 55 -6.23 -9.95 -2.73
N SER A 56 -6.23 -9.27 -1.58
CA SER A 56 -5.69 -7.90 -1.53
C SER A 56 -4.19 -7.86 -1.81
N ASN A 57 -3.42 -8.86 -1.36
CA ASN A 57 -2.01 -8.98 -1.71
C ASN A 57 -1.79 -9.16 -3.23
N ILE A 58 -2.60 -9.99 -3.90
CA ILE A 58 -2.47 -10.21 -5.36
C ILE A 58 -2.73 -8.91 -6.12
N VAL A 59 -3.82 -8.22 -5.78
CA VAL A 59 -4.19 -6.95 -6.43
C VAL A 59 -3.16 -5.87 -6.16
N ALA A 60 -2.71 -5.72 -4.90
CA ALA A 60 -1.71 -4.71 -4.54
C ALA A 60 -0.39 -4.95 -5.30
N ARG A 61 0.09 -6.20 -5.34
CA ARG A 61 1.30 -6.55 -6.09
C ARG A 61 1.16 -6.32 -7.59
N LYS A 62 0.00 -6.62 -8.17
CA LYS A 62 -0.25 -6.35 -9.59
C LYS A 62 -0.21 -4.85 -9.88
N ALA A 63 -0.86 -4.04 -9.05
CA ALA A 63 -0.85 -2.58 -9.20
C ALA A 63 0.56 -2.01 -9.06
N VAL A 64 1.32 -2.45 -8.05
CA VAL A 64 2.73 -2.06 -7.87
C VAL A 64 3.58 -2.43 -9.08
N SER A 65 3.43 -3.64 -9.62
CA SER A 65 4.14 -4.07 -10.83
C SER A 65 3.84 -3.17 -12.02
N LEU A 66 2.58 -2.78 -12.23
CA LEU A 66 2.19 -1.89 -13.32
C LEU A 66 2.67 -0.44 -13.14
N LEU A 67 2.92 -0.02 -11.90
CA LEU A 67 3.48 1.30 -11.55
C LEU A 67 5.02 1.31 -11.61
N ALA A 68 5.64 0.13 -11.59
CA ALA A 68 7.08 -0.07 -11.69
C ALA A 68 7.58 -0.13 -13.15
N ASP A 69 6.67 -0.35 -14.10
CA ASP A 69 6.91 -0.26 -15.55
C ASP A 69 6.94 1.21 -16.01
#